data_AF-A0A834LCU2-F1
#
_entry.id   AF-A0A834LCU2-F1
#
_cell.length_a   1.000
_cell.length_b   1.000
_cell.length_c   1.000
_cell.angle_alpha   90.00
_cell.angle_beta   90.00
_cell.angle_gamma   90.00
#
_symmetry.space_group_name_H-M   'P 1'
#
loop_
_entity.id
_entity.type
_entity.pdbx_description
1 polymer ?
#
loop_
_entity_poly.entity_id
_entity_poly.type
_entity_poly.pdbx_seq_one_letter_code
_entity_poly.pdbx_strand_id
1 'polypeptide(L)'
;MPAHKIESGHNDTVHDVSMDYYGKRLATASSDTTIKIIGVSNNSTSQHLATLTGHQGPVWQVAWAHPKFGSILASCSYDGSVILWKEGNPNEWTQAHVFTEHKSSVNSIAWAPHELGLCLACGSSDGNISVFTARSDGGWDTTRIDQAHPLGVTSVSWAPSMAPGALVGSSMMDSVQKLASGGCDNTVKVWKLYNGNWKMDCFPALQMHSDWVRDVAWAPNLGLPKTTIASASQDGTVVIWTVAKEGDQWEGRVLKDFKTPVWRVSWSLTGNLLAVASGDNNVSLWKEAVDGEWQQVTTVD
;
A
#
# COMPACT_ATOMS: atom_id res chain seq x y z
N MET A 1 15.82 -16.96 10.36
CA MET A 1 16.81 -15.96 10.86
C MET A 1 16.33 -15.50 12.22
N PRO A 2 17.23 -15.24 13.19
CA PRO A 2 16.81 -14.67 14.47
C PRO A 2 16.16 -13.31 14.25
N ALA A 3 15.21 -12.95 15.12
CA ALA A 3 14.62 -11.62 15.12
C ALA A 3 15.71 -10.58 15.40
N HIS A 4 15.73 -9.50 14.61
CA HIS A 4 16.68 -8.40 14.74
C HIS A 4 15.94 -7.19 15.29
N LYS A 5 16.35 -6.71 16.46
CA LYS A 5 15.81 -5.49 17.05
C LYS A 5 16.58 -4.28 16.52
N ILE A 6 15.89 -3.33 15.91
CA ILE A 6 16.44 -2.07 15.44
C ILE A 6 15.76 -0.95 16.22
N GLU A 7 16.55 -0.10 16.87
CA GLU A 7 16.03 1.11 17.49
C GLU A 7 15.87 2.19 16.43
N SER A 8 14.64 2.66 16.25
CA SER A 8 14.34 3.68 15.23
C SER A 8 14.91 5.05 15.59
N GLY A 9 15.07 5.34 16.88
CA GLY A 9 15.54 6.63 17.38
C GLY A 9 14.52 7.77 17.21
N HIS A 10 13.24 7.44 17.04
CA HIS A 10 12.15 8.40 17.05
C HIS A 10 11.76 8.80 18.48
N ASN A 11 11.26 10.02 18.63
CA ASN A 11 10.80 10.55 19.94
C ASN A 11 9.32 10.24 20.21
N ASP A 12 8.60 9.77 19.21
CA ASP A 12 7.17 9.48 19.28
C ASP A 12 6.84 8.20 18.48
N THR A 13 5.57 7.81 18.50
CA THR A 13 5.02 6.59 17.90
C THR A 13 5.43 6.45 16.44
N VAL A 14 5.92 5.27 16.07
CA VAL A 14 6.21 4.91 14.69
C VAL A 14 4.94 4.37 14.05
N HIS A 15 4.51 4.97 12.96
CA HIS A 15 3.28 4.58 12.25
C HIS A 15 3.52 3.57 11.14
N ASP A 16 4.67 3.65 10.48
CA ASP A 16 4.98 2.78 9.37
C ASP A 16 6.49 2.54 9.24
N VAL A 17 6.80 1.39 8.66
CA VAL A 17 8.15 0.93 8.43
C VAL A 17 8.20 0.23 7.07
N SER A 18 9.08 0.69 6.19
CA SER A 18 9.22 0.14 4.85
C SER A 18 10.69 -0.12 4.50
N MET A 19 10.97 -1.32 4.04
CA MET A 19 12.32 -1.72 3.62
C MET A 19 12.50 -1.46 2.12
N ASP A 20 13.71 -1.08 1.71
CA ASP A 20 14.04 -0.89 0.31
C ASP A 20 14.03 -2.22 -0.45
N TYR A 21 14.00 -2.13 -1.79
CA TYR A 21 13.94 -3.30 -2.67
C TYR A 21 15.08 -4.31 -2.43
N TYR A 22 16.24 -3.85 -1.95
CA TYR A 22 17.42 -4.67 -1.73
C TYR A 22 17.58 -5.19 -0.31
N GLY A 23 16.70 -4.81 0.62
CA GLY A 23 16.78 -5.20 2.02
C GLY A 23 17.94 -4.58 2.81
N LYS A 24 18.52 -3.49 2.32
CA LYS A 24 19.70 -2.82 2.89
C LYS A 24 19.35 -1.52 3.62
N ARG A 25 18.17 -0.96 3.37
CA ARG A 25 17.73 0.30 3.97
C ARG A 25 16.31 0.15 4.49
N LEU A 26 16.06 0.76 5.63
CA LEU A 26 14.77 0.83 6.29
C LEU A 26 14.37 2.31 6.38
N ALA A 27 13.16 2.63 5.95
CA ALA A 27 12.54 3.93 6.20
C ALA A 27 11.52 3.75 7.33
N THR A 28 11.54 4.64 8.31
CA THR A 28 10.58 4.68 9.43
C THR A 28 9.86 6.01 9.46
N ALA A 29 8.54 5.99 9.60
CA ALA A 29 7.67 7.17 9.67
C ALA A 29 7.07 7.32 11.07
N SER A 30 7.05 8.53 11.62
CA SER A 30 6.63 8.77 13.01
C SER A 30 5.73 10.00 13.18
N SER A 31 5.02 10.03 14.30
CA SER A 31 4.33 11.20 14.85
C SER A 31 5.26 12.40 15.07
N ASP A 32 6.57 12.19 15.23
CA ASP A 32 7.55 13.27 15.44
C ASP A 32 7.84 14.12 14.19
N THR A 33 7.01 13.97 13.15
CA THR A 33 7.05 14.65 11.85
C THR A 33 8.31 14.36 11.02
N THR A 34 9.10 13.35 11.40
CA THR A 34 10.32 12.98 10.68
C THR A 34 10.21 11.59 10.08
N ILE A 35 11.02 11.38 9.04
CA ILE A 35 11.29 10.05 8.49
C ILE A 35 12.76 9.76 8.70
N LYS A 36 13.10 8.58 9.22
CA LYS A 36 14.49 8.17 9.40
C LYS A 36 14.84 7.05 8.43
N ILE A 37 16.02 7.17 7.83
CA ILE A 37 16.61 6.16 6.95
C ILE A 37 17.71 5.45 7.72
N ILE A 38 17.58 4.14 7.86
CA ILE A 38 18.47 3.29 8.65
C ILE A 38 19.07 2.24 7.71
N GLY A 39 20.39 2.17 7.66
CA GLY A 39 21.12 1.12 6.96
C GLY A 39 21.08 -0.16 7.77
N VAL A 40 20.67 -1.25 7.14
CA VAL A 40 20.59 -2.59 7.75
C VAL A 40 21.68 -3.45 7.13
N SER A 41 22.54 -4.01 7.98
CA SER A 41 23.59 -4.94 7.59
C SER A 41 23.31 -6.33 8.16
N ASN A 42 23.75 -7.37 7.44
CA ASN A 42 23.58 -8.78 7.83
C ASN A 42 24.22 -9.12 9.19
N ASN A 43 25.12 -8.28 9.70
CA ASN A 43 25.80 -8.47 10.99
C ASN A 43 25.04 -7.86 12.18
N SER A 44 23.72 -7.65 12.05
CA SER A 44 22.87 -7.06 13.09
C SER A 44 23.22 -5.63 13.50
N THR A 45 24.02 -4.94 12.70
CA THR A 45 24.33 -3.53 12.91
C THR A 45 23.36 -2.67 12.11
N SER A 46 22.65 -1.79 12.81
CA SER A 46 21.84 -0.73 12.22
C SER A 46 22.60 0.59 12.32
N GLN A 47 22.68 1.33 11.23
CA GLN A 47 23.29 2.66 11.20
C GLN A 47 22.27 3.69 10.75
N HIS A 48 22.08 4.75 11.52
CA HIS A 48 21.30 5.89 11.07
C HIS A 48 22.01 6.59 9.90
N LEU A 49 21.35 6.64 8.74
CA LEU A 49 21.90 7.21 7.51
C LEU A 49 21.44 8.64 7.29
N ALA A 50 20.15 8.92 7.47
CA ALA A 50 19.58 10.25 7.24
C ALA A 50 18.28 10.47 8.04
N THR A 51 18.02 11.73 8.40
CA THR A 51 16.71 12.19 8.91
C THR A 51 16.11 13.12 7.86
N LEU A 52 14.91 12.81 7.39
CA LEU A 52 14.15 13.63 6.45
C LEU A 52 13.17 14.49 7.24
N THR A 53 13.28 15.81 7.08
CA THR A 53 12.42 16.80 7.74
C THR A 53 11.74 17.67 6.70
N GLY A 54 10.45 17.92 6.87
CA GLY A 54 9.67 18.71 5.92
C GLY A 54 8.17 18.71 6.19
N HIS A 55 7.63 17.58 6.64
CA HIS A 55 6.23 17.49 7.06
C HIS A 55 5.94 18.37 8.28
N GLN A 56 4.71 18.88 8.34
CA GLN A 56 4.20 19.74 9.43
C GLN A 56 3.26 18.99 10.38
N GLY A 57 3.14 17.67 10.21
CA GLY A 57 2.34 16.80 11.07
C GLY A 57 2.85 15.36 11.07
N PRO A 58 2.19 14.47 11.83
CA PRO A 58 2.51 13.03 11.85
C PRO A 58 2.64 12.43 10.46
N VAL A 59 3.69 11.64 10.23
CA VAL A 59 3.90 10.93 8.96
C VAL A 59 3.28 9.54 9.08
N TRP A 60 2.30 9.24 8.23
CA TRP A 60 1.48 8.03 8.34
C TRP A 60 2.08 6.82 7.63
N GLN A 61 2.65 7.02 6.44
CA GLN A 61 3.15 5.93 5.61
C GLN A 61 4.35 6.37 4.79
N VAL A 62 5.26 5.43 4.53
CA VAL A 62 6.41 5.59 3.64
C VAL A 62 6.45 4.46 2.61
N ALA A 63 6.81 4.78 1.37
CA ALA A 63 6.89 3.79 0.31
C ALA A 63 8.11 4.02 -0.58
N TRP A 64 8.91 2.97 -0.77
CA TRP A 64 10.06 2.98 -1.68
C TRP A 64 9.61 2.79 -3.13
N ALA A 65 10.13 3.63 -4.03
CA ALA A 65 9.92 3.42 -5.46
C ALA A 65 10.78 2.25 -5.97
N HIS A 66 10.41 1.73 -7.14
CA HIS A 66 11.20 0.68 -7.79
C HIS A 66 12.61 1.22 -8.16
N PRO A 67 13.70 0.45 -7.91
CA PRO A 67 15.08 0.93 -8.08
C PRO A 67 15.44 1.35 -9.50
N LYS A 68 14.66 0.93 -10.51
CA LYS A 68 14.77 1.40 -11.90
C LYS A 68 14.68 2.92 -12.04
N PHE A 69 13.98 3.59 -11.12
CA PHE A 69 13.82 5.05 -11.11
C PHE A 69 14.82 5.76 -10.19
N GLY A 70 15.75 5.01 -9.60
CA GLY A 70 16.70 5.48 -8.59
C GLY A 70 16.18 5.34 -7.16
N SER A 71 16.95 5.85 -6.21
CA SER A 71 16.60 5.90 -4.78
C SER A 71 15.56 7.01 -4.54
N ILE A 72 14.28 6.65 -4.64
CA ILE A 72 13.15 7.53 -4.38
C ILE A 72 12.29 6.95 -3.26
N LEU A 73 11.90 7.80 -2.32
CA LEU A 73 10.97 7.49 -1.24
C LEU A 73 9.78 8.46 -1.30
N ALA A 74 8.57 7.95 -1.17
CA ALA A 74 7.38 8.77 -0.94
C ALA A 74 7.00 8.73 0.54
N SER A 75 6.48 9.83 1.05
CA SER A 75 5.87 9.90 2.38
C SER A 75 4.57 10.68 2.34
N CYS A 76 3.62 10.30 3.20
CA CYS A 76 2.37 11.01 3.38
C CYS A 76 2.13 11.38 4.85
N SER A 77 1.44 12.49 5.07
CA SER A 77 1.27 13.05 6.41
C SER A 77 -0.14 13.57 6.66
N TYR A 78 -0.43 13.75 7.95
CA TYR A 78 -1.60 14.45 8.46
C TYR A 78 -1.74 15.89 7.93
N ASP A 79 -0.63 16.53 7.55
CA ASP A 79 -0.63 17.89 6.99
C ASP A 79 -1.28 18.00 5.59
N GLY A 80 -1.71 16.89 5.00
CA GLY A 80 -2.33 16.83 3.69
C GLY A 80 -1.33 16.81 2.52
N SER A 81 -0.04 16.77 2.82
CA SER A 81 1.02 16.73 1.82
C SER A 81 1.54 15.31 1.56
N VAL A 82 1.98 15.10 0.32
CA VAL A 82 2.80 13.96 -0.09
C VAL A 82 4.14 14.49 -0.56
N ILE A 83 5.22 14.02 0.05
CA ILE A 83 6.58 14.46 -0.29
C ILE A 83 7.32 13.31 -0.96
N LEU A 84 7.94 13.62 -2.10
CA LEU A 84 8.89 12.73 -2.76
C LEU A 84 10.30 13.14 -2.38
N TRP A 85 11.03 12.20 -1.81
CA TRP A 85 12.42 12.34 -1.44
C TRP A 85 13.26 11.61 -2.47
N LYS A 86 14.31 12.27 -2.96
CA LYS A 86 15.28 11.67 -3.86
C LYS A 86 16.67 11.79 -3.26
N GLU A 87 17.37 10.67 -3.27
CA GLU A 87 18.78 10.63 -2.93
C GLU A 87 19.61 11.02 -4.17
N GLY A 88 20.38 12.10 -4.05
CA GLY A 88 21.31 12.54 -5.10
C GLY A 88 22.67 11.87 -4.95
N ASN A 89 23.34 12.15 -3.82
CA ASN A 89 24.55 11.49 -3.38
C ASN A 89 24.23 10.51 -2.24
N PRO A 90 25.10 9.53 -1.93
CA PRO A 90 24.86 8.58 -0.85
C PRO A 90 24.51 9.27 0.48
N ASN A 91 23.32 8.96 1.01
CA ASN A 91 22.73 9.53 2.23
C ASN A 91 22.38 11.03 2.16
N GLU A 92 22.51 11.66 1.01
CA GLU A 92 22.09 13.04 0.77
C GLU A 92 20.70 13.06 0.11
N TRP A 93 19.69 13.31 0.94
CA TRP A 93 18.30 13.31 0.53
C TRP A 93 17.77 14.72 0.36
N THR A 94 17.03 14.94 -0.72
CA THR A 94 16.39 16.21 -1.02
C THR A 94 14.90 16.01 -1.31
N GLN A 95 14.10 17.03 -1.05
CA GLN A 95 12.71 17.07 -1.44
C GLN A 95 12.63 17.31 -2.94
N ALA A 96 12.37 16.25 -3.71
CA ALA A 96 12.25 16.33 -5.15
C ALA A 96 10.94 17.01 -5.56
N HIS A 97 9.83 16.61 -4.93
CA HIS A 97 8.50 17.18 -5.17
C HIS A 97 7.65 17.17 -3.91
N VAL A 98 6.74 18.14 -3.82
CA VAL A 98 5.77 18.26 -2.73
C VAL A 98 4.39 18.46 -3.36
N PHE A 99 3.49 17.51 -3.12
CA PHE A 99 2.10 17.58 -3.56
C PHE A 99 1.23 18.03 -2.38
N THR A 100 0.42 19.08 -2.60
CA THR A 100 -0.47 19.69 -1.58
C THR A 100 -1.90 19.84 -2.09
N GLU A 101 -2.32 18.96 -2.98
CA GLU A 101 -3.64 19.03 -3.61
C GLU A 101 -4.78 18.63 -2.65
N HIS A 102 -4.49 17.79 -1.66
CA HIS A 102 -5.47 17.32 -0.68
C HIS A 102 -5.71 18.35 0.42
N LYS A 103 -6.98 18.48 0.84
CA LYS A 103 -7.40 19.43 1.89
C LYS A 103 -7.37 18.85 3.30
N SER A 104 -7.09 17.56 3.42
CA SER A 104 -7.12 16.80 4.66
C SER A 104 -6.00 15.76 4.67
N SER A 105 -5.82 15.09 5.81
CA SER A 105 -4.80 14.06 6.04
C SER A 105 -4.70 13.06 4.88
N VAL A 106 -3.48 12.80 4.41
CA VAL A 106 -3.21 11.73 3.44
C VAL A 106 -2.80 10.49 4.21
N ASN A 107 -3.67 9.48 4.20
CA ASN A 107 -3.55 8.33 5.09
C ASN A 107 -2.73 7.18 4.51
N SER A 108 -2.67 7.10 3.17
CA SER A 108 -1.98 6.01 2.50
C SER A 108 -1.40 6.41 1.16
N ILE A 109 -0.28 5.78 0.81
CA ILE A 109 0.43 5.91 -0.45
C ILE A 109 0.86 4.56 -0.98
N ALA A 110 0.83 4.39 -2.30
CA ALA A 110 1.34 3.19 -2.95
C ALA A 110 1.95 3.52 -4.32
N TRP A 111 3.15 3.00 -4.58
CA TRP A 111 3.78 3.07 -5.91
C TRP A 111 3.14 2.03 -6.83
N ALA A 112 2.91 2.43 -8.08
CA ALA A 112 2.44 1.53 -9.11
C ALA A 112 3.55 0.54 -9.52
N PRO A 113 3.16 -0.62 -10.09
CA PRO A 113 4.10 -1.50 -10.78
C PRO A 113 4.98 -0.76 -11.78
N HIS A 114 6.27 -1.07 -11.78
CA HIS A 114 7.29 -0.34 -12.54
C HIS A 114 7.12 -0.41 -14.07
N GLU A 115 6.30 -1.33 -14.57
CA GLU A 115 5.90 -1.43 -15.98
C GLU A 115 4.96 -0.28 -16.39
N LEU A 116 4.22 0.30 -15.44
CA LEU A 116 3.34 1.45 -15.65
C LEU A 116 4.08 2.80 -15.62
N GLY A 117 5.38 2.77 -15.29
CA GLY A 117 6.19 3.97 -15.06
C GLY A 117 6.26 4.37 -13.58
N LEU A 118 6.76 5.58 -13.34
CA LEU A 118 6.86 6.14 -11.98
C LEU A 118 5.52 6.81 -11.64
N CYS A 119 4.62 6.04 -11.05
CA CYS A 119 3.28 6.50 -10.66
C CYS A 119 3.03 6.24 -9.18
N LEU A 120 2.45 7.21 -8.47
CA LEU A 120 2.10 7.12 -7.05
C LEU A 120 0.60 7.37 -6.88
N ALA A 121 -0.10 6.46 -6.21
CA ALA A 121 -1.46 6.70 -5.73
C ALA A 121 -1.43 7.14 -4.27
N CYS A 122 -2.31 8.06 -3.90
CA CYS A 122 -2.54 8.46 -2.52
C CYS A 122 -4.02 8.56 -2.18
N GLY A 123 -4.39 8.10 -0.99
CA GLY A 123 -5.75 8.20 -0.45
C GLY A 123 -5.81 9.21 0.69
N SER A 124 -6.77 10.13 0.65
CA SER A 124 -6.96 11.16 1.67
C SER A 124 -8.30 11.05 2.40
N SER A 125 -8.32 11.55 3.63
CA SER A 125 -9.53 11.77 4.42
C SER A 125 -10.49 12.78 3.77
N ASP A 126 -10.09 13.52 2.73
CA ASP A 126 -11.01 14.36 1.95
C ASP A 126 -11.98 13.56 1.04
N GLY A 127 -11.80 12.24 1.00
CA GLY A 127 -12.62 11.29 0.26
C GLY A 127 -12.18 11.06 -1.19
N ASN A 128 -11.08 11.68 -1.60
CA ASN A 128 -10.53 11.55 -2.94
C ASN A 128 -9.28 10.66 -2.96
N ILE A 129 -9.02 10.10 -4.14
CA ILE A 129 -7.75 9.42 -4.46
C ILE A 129 -7.07 10.25 -5.53
N SER A 130 -5.81 10.59 -5.33
CA SER A 130 -4.99 11.23 -6.37
C SER A 130 -3.94 10.25 -6.86
N VAL A 131 -3.66 10.29 -8.16
CA VAL A 131 -2.63 9.49 -8.82
C VAL A 131 -1.71 10.45 -9.54
N PHE A 132 -0.45 10.49 -9.08
CA PHE A 132 0.62 11.28 -9.64
C PHE A 132 1.45 10.42 -10.60
N THR A 133 1.58 10.83 -11.85
CA THR A 133 2.36 10.14 -12.88
C THR A 133 3.51 11.02 -13.33
N ALA A 134 4.75 10.53 -13.21
CA ALA A 134 5.91 11.27 -13.66
C ALA A 134 5.96 11.32 -15.20
N ARG A 135 6.19 12.51 -15.73
CA ARG A 135 6.41 12.75 -17.16
C ARG A 135 7.90 12.64 -17.50
N SER A 136 8.19 12.43 -18.78
CA SER A 136 9.57 12.34 -19.28
C SER A 136 10.36 13.65 -19.20
N ASP A 137 9.67 14.79 -19.06
CA ASP A 137 10.28 16.12 -18.91
C ASP A 137 10.64 16.45 -17.45
N GLY A 138 10.35 15.54 -16.50
CA GLY A 138 10.54 15.76 -15.07
C GLY A 138 9.35 16.43 -14.37
N GLY A 139 8.28 16.74 -15.10
CA GLY A 139 7.00 17.17 -14.53
C GLY A 139 6.17 16.01 -14.00
N TRP A 140 5.03 16.34 -13.40
CA TRP A 140 4.06 15.37 -12.89
C TRP A 140 2.67 15.68 -13.42
N ASP A 141 1.99 14.63 -13.88
CA ASP A 141 0.56 14.62 -14.14
C ASP A 141 -0.19 14.22 -12.89
N THR A 142 -1.26 14.94 -12.56
CA THR A 142 -2.20 14.51 -11.53
C THR A 142 -3.51 14.10 -12.17
N THR A 143 -3.95 12.87 -11.88
CA THR A 143 -5.32 12.44 -12.10
C THR A 143 -5.99 12.17 -10.75
N ARG A 144 -7.29 12.41 -10.65
CA ARG A 144 -8.02 12.26 -9.39
C ARG A 144 -9.29 11.45 -9.57
N ILE A 145 -9.64 10.71 -8.52
CA ILE A 145 -10.91 10.02 -8.35
C ILE A 145 -11.69 10.81 -7.31
N ASP A 146 -12.56 11.70 -7.79
CA ASP A 146 -13.41 12.52 -6.94
C ASP A 146 -14.47 11.64 -6.24
N GLN A 147 -14.67 11.86 -4.94
CA GLN A 147 -15.67 11.14 -4.14
C GLN A 147 -15.51 9.60 -4.20
N ALA A 148 -14.27 9.12 -4.19
CA ALA A 148 -13.97 7.70 -4.11
C ALA A 148 -14.63 7.06 -2.89
N HIS A 149 -14.49 7.69 -1.72
CA HIS A 149 -15.20 7.33 -0.49
C HIS A 149 -15.65 8.62 0.23
N PRO A 150 -16.94 8.96 0.28
CA PRO A 150 -17.41 10.26 0.79
C PRO A 150 -16.98 10.62 2.22
N LEU A 151 -16.70 9.60 3.05
CA LEU A 151 -16.27 9.78 4.44
C LEU A 151 -14.74 9.80 4.63
N GLY A 152 -13.97 9.58 3.57
CA GLY A 152 -12.52 9.50 3.61
C GLY A 152 -11.97 8.16 3.12
N VAL A 153 -10.81 8.22 2.48
CA VAL A 153 -10.03 7.07 2.01
C VAL A 153 -8.94 6.77 3.04
N THR A 154 -8.86 5.52 3.48
CA THR A 154 -7.93 5.08 4.52
C THR A 154 -6.72 4.37 3.94
N SER A 155 -6.91 3.63 2.84
CA SER A 155 -5.85 2.83 2.20
C SER A 155 -6.05 2.73 0.69
N VAL A 156 -4.93 2.64 -0.03
CA VAL A 156 -4.87 2.42 -1.48
C VAL A 156 -3.84 1.34 -1.81
N SER A 157 -4.15 0.48 -2.78
CA SER A 157 -3.24 -0.57 -3.23
C SER A 157 -3.36 -0.81 -4.73
N TRP A 158 -2.22 -0.95 -5.41
CA TRP A 158 -2.17 -1.19 -6.84
C TRP A 158 -2.36 -2.65 -7.19
N ALA A 159 -3.13 -2.89 -8.24
CA ALA A 159 -3.13 -4.19 -8.89
C ALA A 159 -1.80 -4.42 -9.63
N PRO A 160 -1.38 -5.68 -9.78
CA PRO A 160 -0.28 -6.05 -10.67
C PRO A 160 -0.51 -5.56 -12.11
N SER A 161 0.57 -5.16 -12.79
CA SER A 161 0.56 -4.67 -14.17
C SER A 161 0.17 -5.74 -15.20
N MET A 162 0.35 -7.01 -14.85
CA MET A 162 -0.01 -8.15 -15.67
C MET A 162 -1.46 -8.58 -15.39
N ALA A 163 -2.26 -8.67 -16.44
CA ALA A 163 -3.56 -9.33 -16.35
C ALA A 163 -3.39 -10.80 -15.90
N PRO A 164 -4.33 -11.36 -15.12
CA PRO A 164 -4.30 -12.77 -14.74
C PRO A 164 -4.13 -13.66 -15.99
N GLY A 165 -3.14 -14.55 -15.97
CA GLY A 165 -2.88 -15.46 -17.10
C GLY A 165 -2.08 -14.88 -18.28
N ALA A 166 -1.53 -13.66 -18.18
CA ALA A 166 -0.73 -13.04 -19.25
C ALA A 166 0.55 -13.82 -19.63
N LEU A 167 1.00 -14.77 -18.79
CA LEU A 167 2.10 -15.69 -19.14
C LEU A 167 1.67 -16.80 -20.13
N VAL A 168 0.37 -16.93 -20.43
CA VAL A 168 -0.20 -18.04 -21.22
C VAL A 168 -0.87 -17.54 -22.53
N GLY A 169 -1.09 -16.23 -22.70
CA GLY A 169 -1.78 -15.64 -23.85
C GLY A 169 -0.90 -14.74 -24.71
N SER A 170 -1.00 -14.88 -26.04
CA SER A 170 -0.27 -14.10 -27.06
C SER A 170 -0.91 -12.75 -27.42
N SER A 171 -1.79 -12.21 -26.58
CA SER A 171 -2.43 -10.90 -26.82
C SER A 171 -1.51 -9.76 -26.40
N MET A 172 -1.53 -8.65 -27.17
CA MET A 172 -0.75 -7.45 -26.85
C MET A 172 -0.91 -7.04 -25.39
N MET A 173 0.21 -6.66 -24.76
CA MET A 173 0.30 -6.21 -23.37
C MET A 173 -0.42 -4.87 -23.18
N ASP A 174 -1.74 -4.87 -23.15
CA ASP A 174 -2.47 -3.72 -22.63
C ASP A 174 -2.28 -3.72 -21.11
N SER A 175 -1.41 -2.83 -20.65
CA SER A 175 -1.17 -2.64 -19.23
C SER A 175 -2.43 -2.06 -18.58
N VAL A 176 -3.05 -2.84 -17.70
CA VAL A 176 -4.28 -2.43 -17.04
C VAL A 176 -3.93 -1.74 -15.72
N GLN A 177 -4.23 -0.45 -15.63
CA GLN A 177 -4.10 0.28 -14.37
C GLN A 177 -5.35 0.04 -13.53
N LYS A 178 -5.17 -0.75 -12.46
CA LYS A 178 -6.20 -1.00 -11.44
C LYS A 178 -5.70 -0.61 -10.06
N LEU A 179 -6.62 -0.09 -9.26
CA LEU A 179 -6.41 0.32 -7.87
C LEU A 179 -7.53 -0.26 -7.01
N ALA A 180 -7.20 -0.73 -5.82
CA ALA A 180 -8.17 -0.97 -4.76
C ALA A 180 -8.06 0.13 -3.71
N SER A 181 -9.19 0.52 -3.14
CA SER A 181 -9.26 1.48 -2.04
C SER A 181 -10.18 0.99 -0.95
N GLY A 182 -9.79 1.29 0.30
CA GLY A 182 -10.63 1.16 1.48
C GLY A 182 -11.04 2.53 1.99
N GLY A 183 -12.25 2.64 2.54
CA GLY A 183 -12.75 3.90 3.07
C GLY A 183 -13.47 3.78 4.40
N CYS A 184 -13.73 4.95 4.97
CA CYS A 184 -14.55 5.13 6.19
C CYS A 184 -16.05 4.89 5.94
N ASP A 185 -16.45 4.57 4.69
CA ASP A 185 -17.82 4.20 4.32
C ASP A 185 -18.06 2.68 4.42
N ASN A 186 -17.13 1.93 5.03
CA ASN A 186 -17.17 0.48 5.26
C ASN A 186 -17.12 -0.34 3.97
N THR A 187 -16.73 0.28 2.85
CA THR A 187 -16.64 -0.39 1.55
C THR A 187 -15.21 -0.50 1.07
N VAL A 188 -14.97 -1.54 0.28
CA VAL A 188 -13.79 -1.65 -0.58
C VAL A 188 -14.25 -1.39 -2.01
N LYS A 189 -13.50 -0.56 -2.74
CA LYS A 189 -13.79 -0.25 -4.14
C LYS A 189 -12.58 -0.56 -5.00
N VAL A 190 -12.84 -1.06 -6.20
CA VAL A 190 -11.85 -1.32 -7.24
C VAL A 190 -12.08 -0.32 -8.35
N TRP A 191 -11.01 0.34 -8.76
CA TRP A 191 -10.98 1.35 -9.80
C TRP A 191 -10.13 0.85 -10.96
N LYS A 192 -10.59 1.11 -12.18
CA LYS A 192 -9.84 0.85 -13.41
C LYS A 192 -9.76 2.13 -14.22
N LEU A 193 -8.57 2.41 -14.75
CA LEU A 193 -8.37 3.52 -15.67
C LEU A 193 -8.86 3.13 -17.07
N TYR A 194 -9.83 3.88 -17.58
CA TYR A 194 -10.36 3.74 -18.94
C TYR A 194 -10.14 5.03 -19.71
N ASN A 195 -9.28 5.00 -20.73
CA ASN A 195 -8.99 6.14 -21.61
C ASN A 195 -8.70 7.43 -20.82
N GLY A 196 -7.87 7.34 -19.78
CA GLY A 196 -7.49 8.47 -18.93
C GLY A 196 -8.51 8.86 -17.84
N ASN A 197 -9.65 8.17 -17.75
CA ASN A 197 -10.65 8.40 -16.71
C ASN A 197 -10.79 7.20 -15.79
N TRP A 198 -10.67 7.43 -14.49
CA TRP A 198 -10.89 6.39 -13.49
C TRP A 198 -12.39 6.08 -13.36
N LYS A 199 -12.74 4.80 -13.44
CA LYS A 199 -14.10 4.33 -13.20
C LYS A 199 -14.07 3.17 -12.22
N MET A 200 -15.14 3.04 -11.43
CA MET A 200 -15.32 1.90 -10.55
C MET A 200 -15.54 0.63 -11.39
N ASP A 201 -14.68 -0.36 -11.20
CA ASP A 201 -14.69 -1.65 -11.90
C ASP A 201 -15.56 -2.68 -11.15
N CYS A 202 -15.66 -2.57 -9.82
CA CYS A 202 -16.56 -3.41 -9.02
C CYS A 202 -17.97 -2.78 -8.93
N PHE A 203 -18.96 -3.41 -9.55
CA PHE A 203 -20.36 -3.04 -9.35
C PHE A 203 -21.17 -4.27 -8.91
N PRO A 204 -21.76 -4.28 -7.70
CA PRO A 204 -21.75 -3.22 -6.66
C PRO A 204 -20.39 -3.08 -5.94
N ALA A 205 -20.25 -2.05 -5.11
CA ALA A 205 -19.10 -1.89 -4.22
C ALA A 205 -18.98 -3.09 -3.26
N LEU A 206 -17.76 -3.45 -2.90
CA LEU A 206 -17.49 -4.62 -2.07
C LEU A 206 -17.83 -4.29 -0.61
N GLN A 207 -19.01 -4.73 -0.19
CA GLN A 207 -19.56 -4.42 1.12
C GLN A 207 -19.78 -5.70 1.93
N MET A 208 -18.88 -5.94 2.87
CA MET A 208 -19.01 -6.99 3.89
C MET A 208 -18.61 -6.50 5.30
N HIS A 209 -17.84 -5.41 5.38
CA HIS A 209 -17.42 -4.82 6.64
C HIS A 209 -18.56 -4.01 7.28
N SER A 210 -18.56 -3.97 8.61
CA SER A 210 -19.54 -3.22 9.41
C SER A 210 -18.98 -1.91 9.97
N ASP A 211 -17.67 -1.69 9.85
CA ASP A 211 -16.96 -0.50 10.32
C ASP A 211 -15.88 -0.08 9.30
N TRP A 212 -15.08 0.93 9.63
CA TRP A 212 -14.07 1.51 8.75
C TRP A 212 -13.08 0.45 8.27
N VAL A 213 -12.91 0.39 6.95
CA VAL A 213 -11.82 -0.38 6.35
C VAL A 213 -10.52 0.35 6.68
N ARG A 214 -9.59 -0.30 7.35
CA ARG A 214 -8.31 0.30 7.78
C ARG A 214 -7.20 0.09 6.78
N ASP A 215 -7.22 -1.03 6.07
CA ASP A 215 -6.21 -1.34 5.06
C ASP A 215 -6.75 -2.25 3.96
N VAL A 216 -6.19 -2.10 2.76
CA VAL A 216 -6.52 -2.92 1.59
C VAL A 216 -5.22 -3.28 0.89
N ALA A 217 -5.03 -4.57 0.58
CA ALA A 217 -3.85 -5.06 -0.09
C ALA A 217 -4.23 -5.95 -1.27
N TRP A 218 -3.76 -5.59 -2.46
CA TRP A 218 -3.91 -6.40 -3.66
C TRP A 218 -2.81 -7.46 -3.73
N ALA A 219 -3.18 -8.73 -3.96
CA ALA A 219 -2.20 -9.81 -4.04
C ALA A 219 -1.40 -9.75 -5.35
N PRO A 220 -0.06 -9.92 -5.32
CA PRO A 220 0.71 -10.07 -6.54
C PRO A 220 0.37 -11.41 -7.22
N ASN A 221 -0.29 -11.35 -8.37
CA ASN A 221 -0.71 -12.52 -9.15
C ASN A 221 0.46 -13.09 -9.98
N LEU A 222 1.48 -13.64 -9.32
CA LEU A 222 2.55 -14.35 -10.02
C LEU A 222 2.09 -15.79 -10.37
N GLY A 223 1.25 -15.90 -11.41
CA GLY A 223 0.82 -17.20 -11.95
C GLY A 223 -0.45 -17.80 -11.34
N LEU A 224 -1.14 -17.10 -10.44
CA LEU A 224 -2.47 -17.51 -9.97
C LEU A 224 -3.55 -17.18 -11.03
N PRO A 225 -4.51 -18.09 -11.27
CA PRO A 225 -5.59 -17.85 -12.23
C PRO A 225 -6.66 -16.90 -11.69
N LYS A 226 -6.65 -16.60 -10.39
CA LYS A 226 -7.60 -15.72 -9.71
C LYS A 226 -6.89 -14.47 -9.21
N THR A 227 -7.61 -13.36 -9.19
CA THR A 227 -7.16 -12.13 -8.54
C THR A 227 -7.70 -12.07 -7.14
N THR A 228 -6.85 -11.71 -6.19
CA THR A 228 -7.19 -11.68 -4.77
C THR A 228 -6.87 -10.33 -4.16
N ILE A 229 -7.78 -9.82 -3.32
CA ILE A 229 -7.59 -8.63 -2.49
C ILE A 229 -7.89 -9.01 -1.04
N ALA A 230 -7.07 -8.55 -0.11
CA ALA A 230 -7.37 -8.61 1.32
C ALA A 230 -7.82 -7.23 1.79
N SER A 231 -8.85 -7.17 2.63
CA SER A 231 -9.24 -5.97 3.35
C SER A 231 -9.29 -6.22 4.85
N ALA A 232 -8.73 -5.30 5.62
CA ALA A 232 -8.77 -5.27 7.06
C ALA A 232 -9.68 -4.15 7.53
N SER A 233 -10.48 -4.42 8.56
CA SER A 233 -11.44 -3.47 9.11
C SER A 233 -11.30 -3.32 10.62
N GLN A 234 -11.79 -2.19 11.09
CA GLN A 234 -11.91 -1.89 12.50
C GLN A 234 -12.95 -2.76 13.21
N ASP A 235 -13.88 -3.37 12.46
CA ASP A 235 -14.82 -4.36 13.00
C ASP A 235 -14.15 -5.66 13.50
N GLY A 236 -12.85 -5.81 13.24
CA GLY A 236 -12.04 -6.96 13.65
C GLY A 236 -12.04 -8.11 12.67
N THR A 237 -12.66 -7.94 11.51
CA THR A 237 -12.67 -8.94 10.44
C THR A 237 -11.63 -8.63 9.36
N VAL A 238 -11.06 -9.69 8.80
CA VAL A 238 -10.34 -9.64 7.53
C VAL A 238 -11.18 -10.36 6.48
N VAL A 239 -11.42 -9.69 5.35
CA VAL A 239 -12.17 -10.26 4.23
C VAL A 239 -11.23 -10.46 3.05
N ILE A 240 -11.29 -11.64 2.44
CA ILE A 240 -10.58 -11.99 1.22
C ILE A 240 -11.57 -11.92 0.07
N TRP A 241 -11.30 -11.05 -0.89
CA TRP A 241 -12.07 -10.87 -2.11
C TRP A 241 -11.35 -11.58 -3.24
N THR A 242 -12.05 -12.48 -3.92
CA THR A 242 -11.51 -13.20 -5.07
C THR A 242 -12.36 -12.97 -6.30
N VAL A 243 -11.70 -12.90 -7.46
CA VAL A 243 -12.37 -12.85 -8.75
C VAL A 243 -11.63 -13.75 -9.74
N ALA A 244 -12.35 -14.63 -10.43
CA ALA A 244 -11.77 -15.64 -11.29
C ALA A 244 -11.36 -15.08 -12.67
N LYS A 245 -12.23 -14.29 -13.30
CA LYS A 245 -11.92 -13.62 -14.57
C LYS A 245 -12.29 -12.15 -14.49
N GLU A 246 -11.63 -11.35 -15.33
CA GLU A 246 -11.98 -9.95 -15.45
C GLU A 246 -13.44 -9.80 -15.94
N GLY A 247 -14.25 -9.05 -15.19
CA GLY A 247 -15.68 -8.87 -15.46
C GLY A 247 -16.60 -9.78 -14.64
N ASP A 248 -16.06 -10.78 -13.94
CA ASP A 248 -16.84 -11.56 -12.97
C ASP A 248 -17.14 -10.74 -11.71
N GLN A 249 -18.15 -11.16 -10.95
CA GLN A 249 -18.43 -10.58 -9.64
C GLN A 249 -17.36 -11.01 -8.63
N TRP A 250 -17.02 -10.08 -7.74
CA TRP A 250 -16.12 -10.34 -6.64
C TRP A 250 -16.81 -11.17 -5.56
N GLU A 251 -16.19 -12.27 -5.17
CA GLU A 251 -16.64 -13.10 -4.06
C GLU A 251 -15.82 -12.77 -2.82
N GLY A 252 -16.48 -12.27 -1.77
CA GLY A 252 -15.87 -11.99 -0.48
C GLY A 252 -16.07 -13.14 0.51
N ARG A 253 -15.01 -13.52 1.23
CA ARG A 253 -15.04 -14.49 2.33
C ARG A 253 -14.38 -13.91 3.57
N VAL A 254 -15.03 -14.03 4.71
CA VAL A 254 -14.42 -13.65 6.00
C VAL A 254 -13.36 -14.70 6.35
N LEU A 255 -12.12 -14.27 6.50
CA LEU A 255 -11.00 -15.14 6.88
C LEU A 255 -11.05 -15.51 8.36
N LYS A 256 -11.18 -14.49 9.22
CA LYS A 256 -11.35 -14.66 10.67
C LYS A 256 -11.88 -13.37 11.29
N ASP A 257 -12.61 -13.54 12.38
CA ASP A 257 -12.92 -12.48 13.33
C ASP A 257 -11.86 -12.48 14.46
N PHE A 258 -11.02 -11.45 14.48
CA PHE A 258 -9.98 -11.21 15.47
C PHE A 258 -10.51 -10.55 16.74
N LYS A 259 -11.78 -10.11 16.76
CA LYS A 259 -12.45 -9.38 17.86
C LYS A 259 -11.73 -8.11 18.33
N THR A 260 -10.71 -7.70 17.60
CA THR A 260 -9.85 -6.55 17.84
C THR A 260 -9.62 -5.86 16.50
N PRO A 261 -9.50 -4.53 16.45
CA PRO A 261 -9.28 -3.81 15.20
C PRO A 261 -8.08 -4.37 14.43
N VAL A 262 -8.24 -4.60 13.14
CA VAL A 262 -7.14 -5.01 12.27
C VAL A 262 -6.62 -3.79 11.54
N TRP A 263 -5.32 -3.51 11.66
CA TRP A 263 -4.73 -2.25 11.21
C TRP A 263 -4.07 -2.35 9.83
N ARG A 264 -3.41 -3.46 9.54
CA ARG A 264 -2.65 -3.65 8.31
C ARG A 264 -2.77 -5.07 7.77
N VAL A 265 -2.76 -5.17 6.44
CA VAL A 265 -2.68 -6.43 5.70
C VAL A 265 -1.60 -6.32 4.64
N SER A 266 -0.78 -7.36 4.48
CA SER A 266 0.29 -7.36 3.49
C SER A 266 0.50 -8.74 2.89
N TRP A 267 0.61 -8.79 1.57
CA TRP A 267 0.85 -10.01 0.82
C TRP A 267 2.35 -10.28 0.67
N SER A 268 2.74 -11.55 0.68
CA SER A 268 4.07 -11.95 0.21
C SER A 268 4.25 -11.63 -1.26
N LEU A 269 5.50 -11.45 -1.72
CA LEU A 269 5.80 -11.21 -3.14
C LEU A 269 5.28 -12.32 -4.07
N THR A 270 5.08 -13.54 -3.53
CA THR A 270 4.52 -14.68 -4.25
C THR A 270 2.99 -14.72 -4.26
N GLY A 271 2.32 -13.87 -3.48
CA GLY A 271 0.85 -13.80 -3.37
C GLY A 271 0.21 -14.93 -2.54
N ASN A 272 1.01 -15.82 -1.95
CA ASN A 272 0.49 -17.02 -1.27
C ASN A 272 0.37 -16.88 0.26
N LEU A 273 1.06 -15.92 0.86
CA LEU A 273 1.03 -15.67 2.30
C LEU A 273 0.48 -14.27 2.57
N LEU A 274 -0.41 -14.17 3.54
CA LEU A 274 -0.97 -12.92 4.02
C LEU A 274 -0.52 -12.68 5.46
N ALA A 275 0.10 -11.54 5.71
CA ALA A 275 0.38 -11.04 7.04
C ALA A 275 -0.74 -10.11 7.49
N VAL A 276 -1.23 -10.31 8.71
CA VAL A 276 -2.31 -9.53 9.33
C VAL A 276 -1.80 -8.97 10.65
N ALA A 277 -1.81 -7.65 10.80
CA ALA A 277 -1.46 -6.96 12.03
C ALA A 277 -2.74 -6.53 12.76
N SER A 278 -3.00 -7.15 13.91
CA SER A 278 -4.17 -6.89 14.75
C SER A 278 -3.83 -6.02 15.95
N GLY A 279 -4.86 -5.41 16.56
CA GLY A 279 -4.74 -4.55 17.73
C GLY A 279 -4.39 -5.29 19.03
N ASP A 280 -4.20 -6.61 18.98
CA ASP A 280 -3.68 -7.44 20.07
C ASP A 280 -2.13 -7.43 20.13
N ASN A 281 -1.48 -6.55 19.35
CA ASN A 281 -0.03 -6.43 19.18
C ASN A 281 0.64 -7.67 18.56
N ASN A 282 -0.13 -8.58 17.96
CA ASN A 282 0.41 -9.75 17.28
C ASN A 282 0.34 -9.57 15.76
N VAL A 283 1.29 -10.18 15.07
CA VAL A 283 1.22 -10.35 13.61
C VAL A 283 0.95 -11.82 13.31
N SER A 284 -0.16 -12.10 12.64
CA SER A 284 -0.51 -13.46 12.23
C SER A 284 -0.27 -13.68 10.74
N LEU A 285 0.29 -14.83 10.39
CA LEU A 285 0.52 -15.24 9.01
C LEU A 285 -0.52 -16.27 8.59
N TRP A 286 -1.07 -16.09 7.40
CA TRP A 286 -2.16 -16.88 6.84
C TRP A 286 -1.82 -17.41 5.46
N LYS A 287 -2.29 -18.62 5.16
CA LYS A 287 -2.13 -19.26 3.86
C LYS A 287 -3.42 -19.94 3.43
N GLU A 288 -3.76 -19.84 2.16
CA GLU A 288 -4.83 -20.62 1.55
C GLU A 288 -4.42 -22.09 1.42
N ALA A 289 -5.22 -22.99 1.98
CA ALA A 289 -5.06 -24.43 1.82
C ALA A 289 -5.71 -24.91 0.52
N VAL A 290 -5.49 -26.19 0.16
CA VAL A 290 -5.93 -26.76 -1.13
C VAL A 290 -7.47 -26.80 -1.26
N ASP A 291 -8.16 -26.82 -0.13
CA ASP A 291 -9.62 -26.74 -0.01
C ASP A 291 -10.18 -25.31 -0.18
N GLY A 292 -9.31 -24.30 -0.28
CA GLY A 292 -9.69 -22.88 -0.35
C GLY A 292 -9.99 -22.26 1.00
N GLU A 293 -9.71 -22.97 2.10
CA GLU A 293 -9.82 -22.44 3.46
C GLU A 293 -8.52 -21.74 3.88
N TRP A 294 -8.64 -20.66 4.65
CA TRP A 294 -7.49 -19.91 5.13
C TRP A 294 -7.03 -20.44 6.49
N GLN A 295 -5.79 -20.89 6.56
CA GLN A 295 -5.20 -21.43 7.78
C GLN A 295 -4.12 -20.51 8.32
N GLN A 296 -4.12 -20.34 9.64
CA GLN A 296 -3.08 -19.62 10.37
C GLN A 296 -1.81 -20.47 10.39
N VAL A 297 -0.73 -19.96 9.80
CA VAL A 297 0.55 -20.64 9.72
C VAL A 297 1.36 -20.43 11.00
N THR A 298 1.46 -19.18 11.46
CA THR A 298 2.18 -18.82 12.68
C THR A 298 1.74 -17.45 13.16
N THR A 299 2.00 -17.16 14.43
CA THR A 299 2.08 -15.79 14.95
C THR A 299 3.54 -15.39 15.08
N VAL A 300 3.79 -14.09 14.89
CA VAL A 300 5.06 -13.43 15.17
C VAL A 300 4.79 -12.50 16.34
N ASP A 301 5.53 -12.74 17.42
CA ASP A 301 5.56 -11.92 18.64
C ASP A 301 6.70 -10.90 18.58
#